data_AF-A0A0M0KQV0-F1
#
_entry.id   AF-A0A0M0KQV0-F1
#
_cell.length_a   1.000
_cell.length_b   1.000
_cell.length_c   1.000
_cell.angle_alpha   90.00
_cell.angle_beta   90.00
_cell.angle_gamma   90.00
#
_symmetry.space_group_name_H-M   'P 1'
#
loop_
_entity.id
_entity.type
_entity.pdbx_description
1 polymer ?
#
loop_
_entity_poly.entity_id
_entity_poly.type
_entity_poly.pdbx_seq_one_letter_code
_entity_poly.pdbx_strand_id
1 'polypeptide(L)' 'MQSKKQLLLGILYLVIVLAVYLFHLPLRAAFIILGIVVLVDLLLSIGERNKFKIIMNAITLVVLVTGAILL' A
#
# COMPACT_ATOMS: atom_id res chain seq x y z
N MET A 1 6.55 -10.87 -17.43
CA MET A 1 7.19 -10.00 -16.41
C MET A 1 6.20 -9.41 -15.39
N GLN A 2 4.91 -9.17 -15.72
CA GLN A 2 3.92 -8.59 -14.78
C GLN A 2 3.60 -9.46 -13.55
N SER A 3 3.52 -10.80 -13.69
CA SER A 3 3.11 -11.68 -12.59
C SER A 3 4.09 -11.72 -11.42
N LYS A 4 5.39 -11.52 -11.65
CA LYS A 4 6.39 -11.48 -10.56
C LYS A 4 6.22 -10.24 -9.67
N LYS A 5 5.88 -9.09 -10.28
CA LYS A 5 5.65 -7.82 -9.56
C LYS A 5 4.38 -7.91 -8.69
N GLN A 6 3.32 -8.52 -9.21
CA GLN A 6 2.09 -8.78 -8.46
C GLN A 6 2.27 -9.78 -7.32
N LEU A 7 3.03 -10.86 -7.54
CA LEU A 7 3.41 -11.80 -6.48
C LEU A 7 4.19 -11.10 -5.36
N LEU A 8 5.13 -10.24 -5.73
CA LEU A 8 5.97 -9.52 -4.76
C LEU A 8 5.15 -8.52 -3.93
N LEU A 9 4.21 -7.80 -4.55
CA LEU A 9 3.24 -6.95 -3.86
C LEU A 9 2.32 -7.75 -2.94
N GLY A 10 1.84 -8.91 -3.37
CA GLY A 10 0.99 -9.79 -2.56
C GLY A 10 1.71 -10.34 -1.33
N ILE A 11 2.96 -10.77 -1.49
CA ILE A 11 3.81 -11.21 -0.37
C ILE A 11 4.07 -10.05 0.59
N LEU A 12 4.36 -8.85 0.07
CA LEU A 12 4.57 -7.66 0.90
C LEU A 12 3.32 -7.34 1.73
N TYR A 13 2.14 -7.40 1.12
CA TYR A 13 0.88 -7.19 1.82
C TYR A 13 0.64 -8.23 2.92
N LEU A 14 0.91 -9.51 2.62
CA LEU A 14 0.76 -10.61 3.59
C LEU A 14 1.71 -10.44 4.78
N VAL A 15 2.97 -10.08 4.53
CA VAL A 15 3.97 -9.85 5.58
C VAL A 15 3.57 -8.68 6.47
N ILE A 16 3.03 -7.60 5.91
CA ILE A 16 2.55 -6.45 6.69
C ILE A 16 1.37 -6.87 7.59
N VAL A 17 0.38 -7.58 7.04
CA VAL A 17 -0.78 -8.07 7.83
C VAL A 17 -0.33 -9.00 8.94
N LEU A 18 0.59 -9.92 8.64
CA LEU A 18 1.12 -10.86 9.62
C LEU A 18 1.93 -10.15 10.71
N ALA A 19 2.71 -9.13 10.36
CA ALA A 19 3.49 -8.35 11.31
C ALA A 19 2.60 -7.55 12.27
N VAL A 20 1.51 -6.96 11.77
CA VAL A 20 0.52 -6.27 12.60
C VAL A 20 -0.11 -7.22 13.60
N TYR A 21 -0.47 -8.42 13.14
CA TYR A 21 -1.12 -9.44 13.97
C TYR A 21 -0.17 -10.08 14.99
N LEU A 22 1.05 -10.45 14.58
CA LEU A 22 2.03 -11.14 15.44
C LEU A 22 2.65 -10.20 16.48
N PHE A 23 3.01 -8.98 16.08
CA PHE A 23 3.74 -8.06 16.96
C PHE A 23 2.82 -7.07 17.69
N HIS A 24 1.49 -7.22 17.58
CA HIS A 24 0.51 -6.27 18.11
C HIS A 24 0.85 -4.82 17.73
N LEU A 25 1.40 -4.65 16.53
CA LEU A 25 1.85 -3.36 16.04
C LEU A 25 0.61 -2.46 15.94
N PRO A 26 0.66 -1.22 16.47
CA PRO A 26 -0.49 -0.33 16.40
C PRO A 26 -0.96 -0.22 14.96
N LEU A 27 -2.26 -0.38 14.72
CA LEU A 27 -2.86 -0.33 13.38
C LEU A 27 -2.40 0.91 12.60
N ARG A 28 -2.19 2.04 13.29
CA ARG A 28 -1.59 3.27 12.74
C ARG A 28 -0.24 3.05 12.06
N ALA A 29 0.66 2.27 12.67
CA ALA A 29 1.95 1.94 12.06
C ALA A 29 1.80 1.08 10.80
N ALA A 30 0.81 0.18 10.76
CA ALA A 30 0.46 -0.57 9.55
C ALA A 30 0.02 0.35 8.41
N PHE A 31 -0.87 1.30 8.71
CA PHE A 31 -1.35 2.28 7.76
C PHE A 31 -0.23 3.16 7.21
N ILE A 32 0.74 3.54 8.05
CA ILE A 32 1.92 4.31 7.62
C ILE A 32 2.77 3.50 6.63
N ILE A 33 3.08 2.24 6.96
CA ILE A 33 3.90 1.37 6.10
C ILE A 33 3.19 1.14 4.75
N LEU A 34 1.89 0.82 4.77
CA LEU A 34 1.09 0.67 3.56
C LEU A 34 1.02 1.99 2.76
N GLY A 35 0.88 3.12 3.44
CA GLY A 35 0.89 4.44 2.83
C GLY A 35 2.18 4.72 2.05
N ILE A 36 3.34 4.39 2.63
CA ILE A 36 4.64 4.53 1.96
C ILE A 36 4.72 3.64 0.72
N VAL A 37 4.28 2.38 0.81
CA VAL A 37 4.27 1.45 -0.33
C VAL A 37 3.41 1.97 -1.49
N VAL A 38 2.19 2.44 -1.18
CA VAL A 38 1.28 3.00 -2.18
C VAL A 38 1.82 4.31 -2.77
N LEU A 39 2.49 5.14 -1.96
CA LEU A 39 3.12 6.37 -2.42
C LEU A 39 4.25 6.09 -3.43
N VAL A 40 5.09 5.09 -3.15
CA VAL A 40 6.16 4.66 -4.07
C VAL A 40 5.58 4.10 -5.36
N ASP A 41 4.55 3.26 -5.28
CA ASP A 41 3.89 2.71 -6.48
C ASP A 41 3.15 3.80 -7.28
N LEU A 42 2.63 4.85 -6.62
CA LEU A 42 2.04 6.03 -7.26
C LEU A 42 3.09 6.82 -8.05
N LEU A 43 4.25 7.10 -7.44
CA LEU A 43 5.37 7.78 -8.10
C LEU A 43 5.86 7.03 -9.34
N LEU A 44 5.99 5.70 -9.24
CA LEU A 44 6.34 4.85 -10.38
C LEU A 44 5.26 4.87 -11.46
N SER A 45 3.98 4.84 -11.07
CA SER A 45 2.85 4.86 -12.01
C SER A 45 2.70 6.20 -12.75
N ILE A 46 3.09 7.32 -12.12
CA ILE A 46 3.17 8.63 -12.76
C ILE A 46 4.25 8.62 -13.85
N GLY A 47 5.42 8.04 -13.58
CA GLY A 47 6.49 7.84 -14.56
C GLY A 47 6.08 6.97 -15.75
N GLU A 48 5.27 5.94 -15.52
CA GLU A 48 4.71 5.06 -16.55
C GLU A 48 3.50 5.67 -17.31
N ARG A 49 3.06 6.91 -16.98
CA ARG A 49 1.83 7.58 -17.48
C ARG A 49 0.57 6.69 -17.43
N ASN A 50 0.51 5.73 -16.51
CA ASN A 50 -0.60 4.79 -16.44
C ASN A 50 -1.76 5.38 -15.61
N LYS A 51 -2.65 6.12 -16.28
CA LYS A 51 -3.78 6.84 -15.65
C LYS A 51 -4.61 5.95 -14.71
N PHE A 52 -4.85 4.69 -15.08
CA PHE A 52 -5.67 3.79 -14.29
C PHE A 52 -5.01 3.43 -12.95
N LYS A 53 -3.70 3.12 -12.97
CA LYS A 53 -2.93 2.88 -11.75
C LYS A 53 -2.81 4.12 -10.86
N ILE A 54 -2.61 5.29 -11.46
CA ILE A 54 -2.52 6.55 -10.73
C ILE A 54 -3.82 6.80 -9.95
N ILE A 55 -4.98 6.61 -10.60
CA ILE A 55 -6.29 6.78 -9.96
C ILE A 55 -6.47 5.76 -8.84
N MET A 56 -6.19 4.48 -9.09
CA MET A 56 -6.33 3.44 -8.08
C MET A 56 -5.45 3.70 -6.84
N ASN A 57 -4.17 4.01 -7.03
CA ASN A 57 -3.29 4.32 -5.91
C ASN A 57 -3.69 5.58 -5.16
N ALA A 58 -4.20 6.62 -5.86
CA ALA A 58 -4.71 7.82 -5.20
C ALA A 58 -5.91 7.49 -4.30
N ILE A 59 -6.87 6.69 -4.78
CA ILE A 59 -8.02 6.22 -4.00
C ILE A 59 -7.54 5.39 -2.80
N THR A 60 -6.61 4.45 -3.01
CA THR A 60 -6.03 3.64 -1.94
C THR A 60 -5.35 4.50 -0.87
N LEU A 61 -4.64 5.56 -1.27
CA LEU A 61 -4.01 6.50 -0.33
C LEU A 61 -5.05 7.23 0.52
N VAL A 62 -6.16 7.68 -0.07
CA VAL A 62 -7.25 8.35 0.64
C VAL A 62 -7.90 7.41 1.65
N VAL A 63 -8.13 6.15 1.28
CA VAL A 63 -8.68 5.11 2.19
C VAL A 63 -7.72 4.83 3.34
N LEU A 64 -6.42 4.74 3.06
CA LEU A 64 -5.39 4.53 4.09
C LEU A 64 -5.33 5.71 5.08
N VAL A 65 -5.35 6.95 4.59
CA VAL A 65 -5.33 8.15 5.43
C VAL A 65 -6.62 8.24 6.27
N THR A 66 -7.77 7.95 5.68
CA THR A 66 -9.06 7.93 6.39
C THR A 66 -9.06 6.86 7.49
N GLY A 67 -8.57 5.67 7.18
CA GLY A 67 -8.42 4.58 8.14
C GLY A 67 -7.46 4.92 9.27
N ALA A 68 -6.35 5.61 8.98
CA ALA A 68 -5.39 6.05 9.98
C ALA A 68 -5.91 7.17 10.91
N ILE A 69 -6.84 8.01 10.44
CA ILE A 69 -7.45 9.08 11.23
C ILE A 69 -8.57 8.55 12.14
N LEU A 70 -9.34 7.57 11.65
CA LEU A 70 -10.49 7.00 12.39
C LEU A 70 -10.09 5.97 13.47
N LEU A 71 -8.89 5.38 13.37
CA LEU A 71 -8.30 4.44 14.35
C LEU A 71 -7.31 5.14 15.28
#